data_AF-A0A9D9D6G0-F1
#
_entry.id   AF-A0A9D9D6G0-F1
#
_cell.length_a   1.000
_cell.length_b   1.000
_cell.length_c   1.000
_cell.angle_alpha   90.00
_cell.angle_beta   90.00
_cell.angle_gamma   90.00
#
_symmetry.space_group_name_H-M   'P 1'
#
loop_
_entity.id
_entity.type
_entity.pdbx_description
1 polymer ?
#
loop_
_entity_poly.entity_id
_entity_poly.type
_entity_poly.pdbx_seq_one_letter_code
_entity_poly.pdbx_strand_id
1 'polypeptide(L)'
;MELIIVDNGYDNTSDVISKYINEHKEIIKYYKVNNLTLGEVRNFGVQKAKYNIIGQLDSDDILIDDPVVEIFDQFKSTHAALIIGTYRIATRDLDSGELTISDQIVDHDEFLVHYNNPLLQFCIPGYGAPRYFRKEVFNKVGFPTFKLWRRYYLY
;
A
#
# COMPACT_ATOMS: atom_id res chain seq x y z
N MET A 1 0.82 10.10 -12.67
CA MET A 1 0.49 8.98 -11.75
C MET A 1 -0.75 8.29 -12.27
N GLU A 2 -1.01 7.06 -11.84
CA GLU A 2 -2.30 6.38 -12.00
C GLU A 2 -2.68 5.74 -10.65
N LEU A 3 -3.96 5.53 -10.42
CA LEU A 3 -4.48 4.81 -9.26
C LEU A 3 -5.15 3.52 -9.75
N ILE A 4 -4.64 2.38 -9.28
CA ILE A 4 -5.18 1.07 -9.63
C ILE A 4 -5.89 0.50 -8.42
N ILE A 5 -7.19 0.32 -8.56
CA ILE A 5 -8.05 -0.17 -7.49
C ILE A 5 -8.49 -1.58 -7.86
N VAL A 6 -8.06 -2.53 -7.04
CA VAL A 6 -8.37 -3.95 -7.22
C VAL A 6 -9.30 -4.36 -6.08
N ASP A 7 -10.60 -4.36 -6.38
CA ASP A 7 -11.64 -4.71 -5.41
C ASP A 7 -11.83 -6.23 -5.41
N ASN A 8 -11.58 -6.85 -4.26
CA ASN A 8 -11.75 -8.29 -4.00
C ASN A 8 -12.84 -8.56 -2.93
N GLY A 9 -13.69 -7.56 -2.66
CA GLY A 9 -14.81 -7.65 -1.73
C GLY A 9 -16.11 -8.07 -2.42
N TYR A 10 -17.17 -8.24 -1.62
CA TYR A 10 -18.52 -8.57 -2.09
C TYR A 10 -19.57 -7.50 -1.73
N ASP A 11 -19.12 -6.40 -1.15
CA ASP A 11 -19.98 -5.29 -0.74
C ASP A 11 -20.18 -4.27 -1.87
N ASN A 12 -20.79 -3.14 -1.51
CA ASN A 12 -21.15 -2.07 -2.44
C ASN A 12 -19.98 -1.11 -2.73
N THR A 13 -18.72 -1.53 -2.54
CA THR A 13 -17.53 -0.71 -2.88
C THR A 13 -17.58 -0.23 -4.34
N SER A 14 -18.09 -1.04 -5.26
CA SER A 14 -18.29 -0.67 -6.67
C SER A 14 -19.19 0.55 -6.86
N ASP A 15 -20.20 0.71 -6.00
CA ASP A 15 -21.18 1.78 -6.13
C ASP A 15 -20.56 3.10 -5.69
N VAL A 16 -19.83 3.08 -4.58
CA VAL A 16 -19.10 4.24 -4.03
C VAL A 16 -18.05 4.74 -5.02
N ILE A 17 -17.28 3.82 -5.61
CA ILE A 17 -16.15 4.18 -6.46
C ILE A 17 -16.54 4.62 -7.87
N SER A 18 -17.73 4.22 -8.32
CA SER A 18 -18.23 4.50 -9.68
C SER A 18 -18.20 5.98 -10.04
N LYS A 19 -18.56 6.85 -9.09
CA LYS A 19 -18.51 8.31 -9.25
C LYS A 19 -17.10 8.79 -9.54
N TYR A 20 -16.12 8.37 -8.73
CA TYR A 20 -14.72 8.79 -8.87
C TYR A 20 -14.10 8.29 -10.17
N ILE A 21 -14.44 7.07 -10.60
CA ILE A 21 -13.98 6.53 -11.90
C ILE A 21 -14.49 7.40 -13.04
N ASN A 22 -15.76 7.83 -12.99
CA ASN A 22 -16.34 8.67 -14.03
C ASN A 22 -15.70 10.07 -14.07
N GLU A 23 -15.37 10.63 -12.90
CA GLU A 23 -14.74 11.94 -12.76
C GLU A 23 -13.24 11.93 -13.14
N HIS A 24 -12.54 10.81 -12.92
CA HIS A 24 -11.08 10.70 -13.07
C HIS A 24 -10.64 9.49 -13.92
N LYS A 25 -11.35 9.20 -15.00
CA LYS A 25 -11.15 8.02 -15.86
C LYS A 25 -9.75 7.86 -16.44
N GLU A 26 -9.01 8.96 -16.54
CA GLU A 26 -7.64 9.00 -17.06
C GLU A 26 -6.59 8.61 -16.01
N ILE A 27 -6.94 8.70 -14.73
CA ILE A 27 -6.05 8.37 -13.60
C ILE A 27 -6.48 7.06 -12.92
N ILE A 28 -7.78 6.84 -12.73
CA ILE A 28 -8.31 5.71 -11.97
C ILE A 28 -8.61 4.53 -12.89
N LYS A 29 -8.04 3.37 -12.57
CA LYS A 29 -8.36 2.08 -13.18
C LYS A 29 -8.92 1.14 -12.13
N TYR A 30 -10.12 0.65 -12.37
CA TYR A 30 -10.81 -0.24 -11.44
C TYR A 30 -10.92 -1.66 -12.00
N TYR A 31 -10.69 -2.63 -11.13
CA TYR A 31 -10.80 -4.04 -11.45
C TYR A 31 -11.51 -4.78 -10.31
N LYS A 32 -12.68 -5.38 -10.60
CA LYS A 32 -13.33 -6.32 -9.69
C LYS A 32 -12.73 -7.71 -9.90
N VAL A 33 -12.25 -8.32 -8.83
CA VAL A 33 -11.73 -9.69 -8.77
C VAL A 33 -12.45 -10.43 -7.64
N ASN A 34 -12.35 -11.75 -7.60
CA ASN A 34 -12.97 -12.56 -6.56
C ASN A 34 -12.05 -13.70 -6.16
N ASN A 35 -12.14 -14.12 -4.90
CA ASN A 35 -11.44 -15.29 -4.35
C ASN A 35 -9.89 -15.24 -4.46
N LEU A 36 -9.31 -14.05 -4.56
CA LEU A 36 -7.86 -13.86 -4.51
C LEU A 36 -7.40 -13.66 -3.06
N THR A 37 -6.18 -14.07 -2.75
CA THR A 37 -5.47 -13.65 -1.54
C THR A 37 -5.02 -12.19 -1.67
N LEU A 38 -4.72 -11.54 -0.54
CA LEU A 38 -4.25 -10.15 -0.55
C LEU A 38 -2.97 -9.97 -1.38
N GLY A 39 -2.05 -10.93 -1.34
CA GLY A 39 -0.85 -10.92 -2.18
C GLY A 39 -1.18 -11.03 -3.67
N GLU A 40 -2.14 -11.89 -4.05
CA GLU A 40 -2.60 -12.02 -5.44
C GLU A 40 -3.28 -10.75 -5.95
N VAL A 41 -4.11 -10.11 -5.12
CA VAL A 41 -4.73 -8.80 -5.41
C VAL A 41 -3.67 -7.75 -5.71
N ARG A 42 -2.66 -7.62 -4.84
CA ARG A 42 -1.57 -6.65 -5.02
C ARG A 42 -0.73 -6.98 -6.26
N ASN A 43 -0.38 -8.25 -6.47
CA ASN A 43 0.36 -8.69 -7.66
C ASN A 43 -0.41 -8.38 -8.96
N PHE A 44 -1.72 -8.61 -8.97
CA PHE A 44 -2.59 -8.25 -10.09
C PHE A 44 -2.54 -6.75 -10.37
N GLY A 45 -2.65 -5.91 -9.32
CA GLY A 45 -2.53 -4.45 -9.45
C GLY A 45 -1.22 -4.02 -10.09
N VAL A 46 -0.08 -4.58 -9.65
CA VAL A 46 1.24 -4.27 -10.22
C VAL A 46 1.36 -4.69 -11.68
N GLN A 47 0.79 -5.83 -12.06
CA GLN A 47 0.77 -6.26 -13.46
C GLN A 47 0.01 -5.28 -14.36
N LYS A 48 -1.05 -4.63 -13.85
CA LYS A 48 -1.83 -3.62 -14.57
C LYS A 48 -1.20 -2.23 -14.59
N ALA A 49 -0.21 -1.97 -13.72
CA ALA A 49 0.50 -0.70 -13.67
C ALA A 49 1.25 -0.42 -14.98
N LYS A 50 1.09 0.80 -15.50
CA LYS A 50 1.85 1.34 -16.63
C LYS A 50 3.20 1.88 -16.18
N TYR A 51 3.28 2.48 -14.99
CA TYR A 51 4.47 3.17 -14.51
C TYR A 51 5.42 2.25 -13.71
N ASN A 52 6.67 2.72 -13.55
CA ASN A 52 7.77 1.92 -13.01
C ASN A 52 7.97 2.06 -11.50
N ILE A 53 7.27 2.97 -10.84
CA ILE A 53 7.27 3.09 -9.38
C ILE A 53 5.88 2.69 -8.91
N ILE A 54 5.85 1.75 -7.97
CA ILE A 54 4.64 1.17 -7.41
C ILE A 54 4.56 1.60 -5.96
N GLY A 55 3.49 2.29 -5.56
CA GLY A 55 3.15 2.54 -4.17
C GLY A 55 2.00 1.65 -3.71
N GLN A 56 2.09 1.15 -2.50
CA GLN A 56 0.97 0.52 -1.81
C GLN A 56 0.20 1.57 -1.01
N LEU A 57 -1.13 1.52 -1.08
CA LEU A 57 -2.05 2.24 -0.21
C LEU A 57 -3.20 1.29 0.12
N ASP A 58 -3.42 0.98 1.40
CA ASP A 58 -4.56 0.17 1.82
C ASP A 58 -5.83 1.06 1.87
N SER A 59 -7.02 0.48 1.72
CA SER A 59 -8.27 1.25 1.50
C SER A 59 -8.77 2.01 2.73
N ASP A 60 -8.21 1.70 3.89
CA ASP A 60 -8.45 2.32 5.19
C ASP A 60 -7.39 3.36 5.57
N ASP A 61 -6.37 3.56 4.73
CA ASP A 61 -5.32 4.55 4.92
C ASP A 61 -5.57 5.83 4.10
N ILE A 62 -4.95 6.93 4.55
CA ILE A 62 -5.00 8.24 3.88
C ILE A 62 -3.58 8.76 3.72
N LEU A 63 -3.26 9.27 2.53
CA LEU A 63 -2.02 10.03 2.31
C LEU A 63 -2.17 11.44 2.90
N ILE A 64 -1.22 11.84 3.74
CA ILE A 64 -1.15 13.18 4.33
C ILE A 64 -0.17 14.00 3.51
N ASP A 65 -0.54 15.24 3.18
CA ASP A 65 0.22 16.16 2.32
C ASP A 65 0.44 15.62 0.88
N ASP A 66 1.65 15.73 0.33
CA ASP A 66 2.01 15.21 -1.00
C ASP A 66 3.27 14.31 -0.93
N PRO A 67 3.14 13.12 -0.31
CA PRO A 67 4.29 12.24 -0.12
C PRO A 67 4.76 11.65 -1.47
N VAL A 68 3.89 11.66 -2.50
CA VAL A 68 4.19 11.07 -3.80
C VAL A 68 5.35 11.79 -4.49
N VAL A 69 5.40 13.12 -4.41
CA VAL A 69 6.50 13.92 -4.98
C VAL A 69 7.80 13.60 -4.25
N GLU A 70 7.79 13.57 -2.92
CA GLU A 70 8.98 13.29 -2.12
C GLU A 70 9.53 11.90 -2.40
N ILE A 71 8.66 10.87 -2.43
CA ILE A 71 9.06 9.49 -2.74
C ILE A 71 9.67 9.40 -4.15
N PHE A 72 9.07 10.10 -5.12
CA PHE A 72 9.58 10.11 -6.48
C PHE A 72 10.98 10.74 -6.57
N ASP A 73 11.21 11.83 -5.84
CA ASP A 73 12.51 12.48 -5.77
C ASP A 73 13.54 11.62 -5.03
N GLN A 74 13.14 10.89 -3.99
CA GLN A 74 14.01 9.91 -3.34
C GLN A 74 14.43 8.78 -4.29
N PHE A 75 13.52 8.28 -5.13
CA PHE A 75 13.89 7.30 -6.18
C PHE A 75 14.78 7.89 -7.29
N LYS A 76 14.77 9.21 -7.50
CA LYS A 76 15.69 9.86 -8.46
C LYS A 76 17.07 10.11 -7.86
N SER A 77 17.13 10.55 -6.61
CA SER A 77 18.36 10.90 -5.92
C SER A 77 19.12 9.66 -5.43
N THR A 78 18.42 8.54 -5.26
CA THR A 78 19.01 7.29 -4.79
C THR A 78 18.90 6.16 -5.83
N HIS A 79 19.73 5.14 -5.65
CA HIS A 79 19.60 3.87 -6.38
C HIS A 79 18.73 2.85 -5.62
N ALA A 80 17.84 3.32 -4.75
CA ALA A 80 17.00 2.46 -3.93
C ALA A 80 16.07 1.60 -4.81
N ALA A 81 15.95 0.33 -4.43
CA ALA A 81 15.00 -0.61 -5.02
C ALA A 81 13.62 -0.54 -4.35
N LEU A 82 13.60 -0.20 -3.06
CA LEU A 82 12.47 -0.11 -2.16
C LEU A 82 12.65 1.10 -1.24
N ILE A 83 11.58 1.83 -1.01
CA ILE A 83 11.49 2.89 0.02
C ILE A 83 10.33 2.50 0.95
N ILE A 84 10.61 2.53 2.25
CA ILE A 84 9.61 2.34 3.30
C ILE A 84 9.35 3.72 3.90
N GLY A 85 8.10 4.16 3.84
CA GLY A 85 7.69 5.44 4.41
C GLY A 85 7.34 5.30 5.88
N THR A 86 7.26 6.44 6.56
CA THR A 86 6.72 6.55 7.91
C THR A 86 5.21 6.73 7.86
N TYR A 87 4.51 6.42 8.94
CA TYR A 87 3.08 6.68 9.05
C TYR A 87 2.69 7.14 10.44
N ARG A 88 1.48 7.70 10.55
CA ARG A 88 0.83 8.02 11.81
C ARG A 88 -0.40 7.14 11.96
N ILE A 89 -0.73 6.78 13.20
CA ILE A 89 -1.95 6.03 13.48
C ILE A 89 -3.11 7.01 13.56
N ALA A 90 -4.18 6.74 12.83
CA ALA A 90 -5.44 7.47 12.95
C ALA A 90 -6.52 6.57 13.54
N THR A 91 -7.32 7.12 14.45
CA THR A 91 -8.50 6.46 15.00
C THR A 91 -9.75 7.17 14.52
N ARG A 92 -10.72 6.40 14.04
CA ARG A 92 -12.04 6.91 13.68
C ARG A 92 -13.03 6.64 14.81
N ASP A 93 -13.66 7.69 15.30
CA ASP A 93 -14.80 7.56 16.20
C ASP A 93 -16.00 6.98 15.44
N LEU A 94 -16.59 5.91 15.97
CA LEU A 94 -17.63 5.17 15.25
C LEU A 94 -18.99 5.89 15.21
N ASP A 95 -19.26 6.77 16.18
CA ASP A 95 -20.54 7.45 16.32
C ASP A 95 -20.57 8.76 15.52
N SER A 96 -19.52 9.57 15.65
CA SER A 96 -19.36 10.86 14.97
C SER A 96 -18.68 10.75 13.61
N GLY A 97 -17.92 9.68 13.37
CA GLY A 97 -17.07 9.53 12.19
C GLY A 97 -15.81 10.39 12.21
N GLU A 98 -15.54 11.13 13.29
CA GLU A 98 -14.39 12.02 13.41
C GLU A 98 -13.07 11.24 13.39
N LEU A 99 -12.08 11.76 12.67
CA LEU A 99 -10.74 11.20 12.59
C LEU A 99 -9.81 11.95 13.53
N THR A 100 -9.26 11.23 14.51
CA THR A 100 -8.17 11.74 15.36
C THR A 100 -6.86 11.11 14.89
N ILE A 101 -5.93 11.94 14.43
CA ILE A 101 -4.59 11.51 14.02
C ILE A 101 -3.66 11.65 15.23
N SER A 102 -2.97 10.57 15.58
CA SER A 102 -1.94 10.60 16.62
C SER A 102 -0.75 11.43 16.16
N ASP A 103 -0.17 12.20 17.09
CA ASP A 103 1.10 12.91 16.86
C ASP A 103 2.30 11.94 16.80
N GLN A 104 2.12 10.68 17.21
CA GLN A 104 3.17 9.68 17.14
C GLN A 104 3.44 9.29 15.68
N ILE A 105 4.68 9.52 15.26
CA ILE A 105 5.22 9.01 14.01
C ILE A 105 5.79 7.62 14.27
N VAL A 106 5.38 6.65 13.46
CA VAL A 106 6.02 5.35 13.36
C VAL A 106 7.03 5.43 12.22
N ASP A 107 8.31 5.37 12.59
CA ASP A 107 9.41 5.22 11.66
C ASP A 107 9.88 3.77 11.57
N HIS A 108 10.86 3.53 10.71
CA HIS A 108 11.40 2.20 10.47
C HIS A 108 12.92 2.20 10.33
N ASP A 109 13.60 2.77 11.32
CA ASP A 109 15.06 2.82 11.39
C ASP A 109 15.71 1.42 11.34
N GLU A 110 14.97 0.37 11.71
CA GLU A 110 15.42 -1.02 11.62
C GLU A 110 15.80 -1.48 10.21
N PHE A 111 15.29 -0.83 9.16
CA PHE A 111 15.63 -1.15 7.76
C PHE A 111 16.84 -0.37 7.23
N LEU A 112 17.44 0.51 8.02
CA LEU A 112 18.66 1.20 7.61
C LEU A 112 19.83 0.22 7.51
N VAL A 113 20.62 0.35 6.44
CA VAL A 113 21.73 -0.56 6.05
C VAL A 113 22.76 -0.76 7.17
N HIS A 114 22.87 0.17 8.11
CA HIS A 114 23.79 0.10 9.25
C HIS A 114 23.39 -0.94 10.31
N TYR A 115 22.15 -1.42 10.33
CA TYR A 115 21.66 -2.36 11.36
C TYR A 115 21.76 -3.84 11.00
N ASN A 116 22.28 -4.18 9.80
CA ASN A 116 22.68 -5.52 9.37
C ASN A 116 21.76 -6.66 9.89
N ASN A 117 20.44 -6.51 9.71
CA ASN A 117 19.44 -7.39 10.33
C ASN A 117 18.89 -8.41 9.31
N PRO A 118 19.39 -9.67 9.32
CA PRO A 118 18.97 -10.72 8.38
C PRO A 118 17.56 -11.27 8.62
N LEU A 119 16.85 -10.88 9.70
CA LEU A 119 15.48 -11.33 9.97
C LEU A 119 14.42 -10.58 9.14
N LEU A 120 14.78 -9.46 8.50
CA LEU A 120 13.84 -8.54 7.85
C LEU A 120 13.41 -8.94 6.42
N GLN A 121 13.80 -10.11 5.92
CA GLN A 121 13.53 -10.47 4.52
C GLN A 121 12.20 -11.20 4.26
N PHE A 122 11.44 -11.63 5.28
CA PHE A 122 10.22 -12.42 5.02
C PHE A 122 9.01 -12.17 5.92
N CYS A 123 9.16 -11.49 7.05
CA CYS A 123 8.04 -11.19 7.94
C CYS A 123 8.22 -9.78 8.52
N ILE A 124 7.45 -8.81 8.02
CA ILE A 124 7.19 -7.55 8.75
C ILE A 124 5.92 -7.82 9.56
N PRO A 125 5.99 -8.05 10.88
CA PRO A 125 4.82 -8.07 11.75
C PRO A 125 4.55 -6.63 12.19
N GLY A 126 3.57 -5.98 11.56
CA GLY A 126 3.15 -4.62 11.91
C GLY A 126 2.07 -4.10 10.96
N TYR A 127 1.33 -3.08 11.42
CA TYR A 127 0.38 -2.30 10.60
C TYR A 127 1.08 -1.89 9.30
N GLY A 128 0.52 -2.26 8.16
CA GLY A 128 1.23 -2.35 6.88
C GLY A 128 1.89 -1.05 6.43
N ALA A 129 3.16 -0.86 6.80
CA ALA A 129 3.95 0.31 6.45
C ALA A 129 3.82 0.66 4.96
N PRO A 130 3.74 1.95 4.61
CA PRO A 130 3.65 2.38 3.22
C PRO A 130 4.95 2.00 2.51
N ARG A 131 4.82 1.20 1.45
CA ARG A 131 5.95 0.65 0.70
C ARG A 131 5.89 1.07 -0.75
N TYR A 132 7.04 1.48 -1.25
CA TYR A 132 7.21 1.93 -2.62
C TYR A 132 8.34 1.16 -3.28
N PHE A 133 8.12 0.66 -4.50
CA PHE A 133 9.04 -0.26 -5.17
C PHE A 133 9.31 0.18 -6.60
N ARG A 134 10.53 -0.09 -7.09
CA ARG A 134 10.75 -0.19 -8.54
C ARG A 134 10.05 -1.44 -9.07
N LYS A 135 9.20 -1.27 -10.08
CA LYS A 135 8.41 -2.35 -10.69
C LYS A 135 9.29 -3.50 -11.19
N GLU A 136 10.46 -3.20 -11.75
CA GLU A 136 11.42 -4.20 -12.23
C GLU A 136 11.97 -5.11 -11.12
N VAL A 137 12.13 -4.58 -9.90
CA VAL A 137 12.54 -5.35 -8.72
C VAL A 137 11.35 -6.14 -8.22
N PHE A 138 10.19 -5.49 -8.11
CA PHE A 138 8.95 -6.12 -7.69
C PHE A 138 8.60 -7.34 -8.56
N ASN A 139 8.73 -7.23 -9.88
CA ASN A 139 8.43 -8.32 -10.82
C ASN A 139 9.30 -9.57 -10.61
N LYS A 140 10.46 -9.46 -9.94
CA LYS A 140 11.32 -10.61 -9.62
C LYS A 140 10.90 -11.32 -8.33
N VAL A 141 10.25 -10.61 -7.41
CA VAL A 141 9.96 -11.09 -6.04
C VAL A 141 8.47 -11.35 -5.84
N GLY A 142 7.63 -10.37 -6.19
CA GLY A 142 6.18 -10.40 -5.97
C GLY A 142 5.78 -10.34 -4.49
N PHE A 143 4.48 -10.16 -4.24
CA PHE A 143 3.90 -10.41 -2.92
C PHE A 143 3.64 -11.91 -2.71
N PRO A 144 3.86 -12.43 -1.49
CA PRO A 144 3.50 -13.81 -1.15
C PRO A 144 1.99 -14.05 -1.25
N THR A 145 1.60 -15.19 -1.82
CA THR A 145 0.19 -15.53 -2.13
C THR A 145 -0.44 -16.54 -1.15
N PHE A 146 0.21 -16.81 -0.02
CA PHE A 146 -0.29 -17.79 0.95
C PHE A 146 -1.45 -17.23 1.80
N LYS A 147 -2.43 -18.09 2.13
CA LYS A 147 -3.65 -17.74 2.88
C LYS A 147 -3.47 -17.50 4.40
N LEU A 148 -2.23 -17.51 4.92
CA LEU A 148 -1.95 -17.55 6.38
C LEU A 148 -2.20 -16.24 7.15
N TRP A 149 -2.49 -15.13 6.49
CA TRP A 149 -2.53 -13.81 7.14
C TRP A 149 -3.73 -13.56 8.07
N ARG A 150 -4.77 -14.40 8.02
CA ARG A 150 -6.00 -14.18 8.79
C ARG A 150 -5.99 -14.70 10.24
N ARG A 151 -4.90 -15.32 10.71
CA ARG A 151 -4.91 -16.11 11.97
C ARG A 151 -4.13 -15.51 13.14
N TYR A 152 -3.42 -14.38 12.98
CA TYR A 152 -2.52 -13.87 14.02
C TYR A 152 -2.98 -12.59 14.76
N TYR A 153 -4.16 -12.03 14.46
CA TYR A 153 -4.61 -10.76 15.06
C TYR A 153 -6.02 -10.79 15.67
N LEU A 154 -6.46 -11.94 16.19
CA LEU A 154 -7.67 -12.04 17.02
C LEU A 154 -7.34 -12.74 18.34
N TYR A 155 -6.66 -12.01 19.22
CA TYR A 155 -6.70 -12.20 20.68
C TYR A 155 -6.58 -10.84 21.35
#